data_AF-A0AAU2S3H2-F1
#
_entry.id   AF-A0AAU2S3H2-F1
#
_cell.length_a   1.000
_cell.length_b   1.000
_cell.length_c   1.000
_cell.angle_alpha   90.00
_cell.angle_beta   90.00
_cell.angle_gamma   90.00
#
_symmetry.space_group_name_H-M   'P 1'
#
loop_
_entity.id
_entity.type
_entity.pdbx_description
1 polymer ?
#
loop_
_entity_poly.entity_id
_entity_poly.type
_entity_poly.pdbx_seq_one_letter_code
_entity_poly.pdbx_strand_id
1 'polypeptide(L)'
;MVSALKYMLARGTVLMNHGYTHQLGTVANPYNGVTGDDFEFYRAHVDASDNVVYDGPVAGDSTAWAQGRVTSALAAFTAAGLPKPTLWTTPHYAASATDYQVFSANYAARLERSLYFSGTLSGNSAGPNVFIGQFFPYVVRDVYSTKVLPENIGNYEPDAYNNHPPRLPADLIASAKANLAVRDGVASFFYHPYFPTQPLKETIDGIEALGYAFVSPTSL
;
A
#
# COMPACT_ATOMS: atom_id res chain seq x y z
N MET A 1 -12.13 13.69 9.91
CA MET A 1 -11.30 12.47 9.78
C MET A 1 -11.18 11.68 11.09
N VAL A 2 -10.61 12.23 12.17
CA VAL A 2 -10.38 11.48 13.44
C VAL A 2 -11.67 10.85 14.03
N SER A 3 -12.80 11.55 13.97
CA SER A 3 -14.10 11.00 14.41
C SER A 3 -14.54 9.77 13.63
N ALA A 4 -14.31 9.75 12.31
CA ALA A 4 -14.60 8.61 11.46
C ALA A 4 -13.70 7.41 11.81
N LEU A 5 -12.41 7.64 12.04
CA LEU A 5 -11.48 6.59 12.50
C LEU A 5 -11.92 5.99 13.84
N LYS A 6 -12.31 6.83 14.81
CA LYS A 6 -12.85 6.37 16.10
C LYS A 6 -14.15 5.57 15.94
N TYR A 7 -15.04 6.01 15.03
CA TYR A 7 -16.27 5.29 14.71
C TYR A 7 -16.00 3.89 14.13
N MET A 8 -15.01 3.77 13.24
CA MET A 8 -14.60 2.51 12.60
C MET A 8 -13.91 1.57 13.59
N LEU A 9 -13.00 2.11 14.43
CA LEU A 9 -12.34 1.36 15.50
C LEU A 9 -13.34 0.76 16.49
N ALA A 10 -14.37 1.51 16.88
CA ALA A 10 -15.46 1.02 17.74
C ALA A 10 -16.28 -0.13 17.12
N ARG A 11 -16.09 -0.39 15.82
CA ARG A 11 -16.73 -1.47 15.05
C ARG A 11 -15.76 -2.58 14.64
N GLY A 12 -14.57 -2.61 15.24
CA GLY A 12 -13.59 -3.68 15.02
C GLY A 12 -12.70 -3.48 13.80
N THR A 13 -12.65 -2.28 13.20
CA THR A 13 -11.65 -1.99 12.16
C THR A 13 -10.24 -2.03 12.73
N VAL A 14 -9.29 -2.53 11.95
CA VAL A 14 -7.85 -2.46 12.27
C VAL A 14 -7.26 -1.18 11.69
N LEU A 15 -6.60 -0.39 12.53
CA LEU A 15 -5.88 0.81 12.10
C LEU A 15 -4.51 0.44 11.53
N MET A 16 -4.22 0.92 10.32
CA MET A 16 -2.93 0.76 9.64
C MET A 16 -2.29 2.14 9.44
N ASN A 17 -0.96 2.20 9.48
CA ASN A 17 -0.24 3.41 9.13
C ASN A 17 0.03 3.46 7.61
N HIS A 18 -0.21 4.60 6.98
CA HIS A 18 -0.02 4.80 5.55
C HIS A 18 0.89 6.00 5.25
N GLY A 19 2.08 6.01 5.87
CA GLY A 19 3.02 7.14 5.79
C GLY A 19 2.80 8.21 6.86
N TYR A 20 3.72 9.16 6.95
CA TYR A 20 3.53 10.32 7.81
C TYR A 20 2.64 11.36 7.14
N THR A 21 2.90 11.64 5.87
CA THR A 21 2.13 12.65 5.13
C THR A 21 1.56 12.11 3.82
N HIS A 22 2.14 11.06 3.24
CA HIS A 22 1.78 10.53 1.92
C HIS A 22 2.07 11.55 0.79
N GLN A 23 3.23 12.22 0.91
CA GLN A 23 3.88 13.05 -0.12
C GLN A 23 5.27 13.47 0.35
N LEU A 24 6.14 13.89 -0.57
CA LEU A 24 7.47 14.43 -0.28
C LEU A 24 7.43 15.96 -0.10
N GLY A 25 6.85 16.43 1.00
CA GLY A 25 6.74 17.85 1.30
C GLY A 25 5.77 18.56 0.34
N THR A 26 6.29 19.51 -0.45
CA THR A 26 5.52 20.24 -1.48
C THR A 26 6.00 19.92 -2.90
N VAL A 27 6.82 18.88 -3.06
CA VAL A 27 7.37 18.47 -4.35
C VAL A 27 6.35 17.58 -5.04
N ALA A 28 6.04 17.87 -6.31
CA ALA A 28 5.28 16.96 -7.17
C ALA A 28 6.08 15.67 -7.36
N ASN A 29 5.55 14.57 -6.84
CA ASN A 29 6.25 13.30 -6.72
C ASN A 29 5.28 12.12 -6.82
N PRO A 30 4.62 11.87 -7.97
CA PRO A 30 4.87 12.50 -9.26
C PRO A 30 3.89 13.61 -9.66
N TYR A 31 2.83 13.88 -8.88
CA TYR A 31 1.69 14.66 -9.35
C TYR A 31 1.71 16.12 -8.89
N ASN A 32 1.56 16.39 -7.59
CA ASN A 32 1.15 17.74 -7.16
C ASN A 32 1.61 18.19 -5.76
N GLY A 33 2.33 17.35 -5.02
CA GLY A 33 2.77 17.63 -3.65
C GLY A 33 1.64 17.62 -2.62
N VAL A 34 0.48 17.06 -2.95
CA VAL A 34 -0.68 16.95 -2.07
C VAL A 34 -0.67 15.60 -1.36
N THR A 35 -1.02 15.64 -0.07
CA THR A 35 -1.16 14.43 0.76
C THR A 35 -2.16 13.46 0.15
N GLY A 36 -1.75 12.19 0.01
CA GLY A 36 -2.57 11.13 -0.56
C GLY A 36 -2.31 10.89 -2.05
N ASP A 37 -1.90 11.90 -2.79
CA ASP A 37 -1.70 11.79 -4.23
C ASP A 37 -0.29 11.27 -4.56
N ASP A 38 0.72 11.66 -3.77
CA ASP A 38 2.14 11.45 -4.10
C ASP A 38 2.84 10.36 -3.27
N PHE A 39 4.00 9.92 -3.77
CA PHE A 39 4.94 9.06 -3.06
C PHE A 39 5.63 9.81 -1.94
N GLU A 40 5.92 9.09 -0.85
CA GLU A 40 6.60 9.65 0.32
C GLU A 40 8.05 9.15 0.45
N PHE A 41 8.29 7.86 0.22
CA PHE A 41 9.57 7.18 0.52
C PHE A 41 10.37 6.81 -0.74
N TYR A 42 9.92 7.27 -1.90
CA TYR A 42 10.61 7.08 -3.18
C TYR A 42 10.30 8.25 -4.10
N ARG A 43 11.20 8.57 -5.02
CA ARG A 43 10.99 9.60 -6.03
C ARG A 43 10.40 9.01 -7.30
N ALA A 44 9.47 9.74 -7.91
CA ALA A 44 8.88 9.39 -9.18
C ALA A 44 8.42 10.65 -9.94
N HIS A 45 8.29 10.53 -11.25
CA HIS A 45 7.65 11.53 -12.11
C HIS A 45 6.72 10.86 -13.13
N VAL A 46 5.81 11.63 -13.72
CA VAL A 46 5.08 11.22 -14.93
C VAL A 46 5.89 11.62 -16.15
N ASP A 47 6.20 10.66 -17.03
CA ASP A 47 6.93 10.92 -18.26
C ASP A 47 6.04 11.51 -19.37
N ALA A 48 6.64 11.86 -20.52
CA ALA A 48 5.91 12.42 -21.66
C ALA A 48 4.91 11.44 -22.31
N SER A 49 4.95 10.17 -21.95
CA SER A 49 4.04 9.12 -22.42
C SER A 49 3.01 8.73 -21.34
N ASP A 50 2.85 9.54 -20.30
CA ASP A 50 1.91 9.32 -19.19
C ASP A 50 2.23 8.08 -18.33
N ASN A 51 3.50 7.69 -18.22
CA ASN A 51 3.92 6.61 -17.31
C ASN A 51 4.51 7.17 -16.02
N VAL A 52 4.20 6.51 -14.90
CA VAL A 52 4.93 6.73 -13.65
C VAL A 52 6.31 6.08 -13.75
N VAL A 53 7.36 6.90 -13.70
CA VAL A 53 8.76 6.49 -13.75
C VAL A 53 9.39 6.69 -12.37
N TYR A 54 10.07 5.66 -11.86
CA TYR A 54 10.70 5.67 -10.54
C TYR A 54 12.15 6.17 -10.62
N ASP A 55 12.45 7.23 -9.87
CA ASP A 55 13.71 7.99 -9.96
C ASP A 55 14.73 7.66 -8.87
N GLY A 56 14.35 6.81 -7.91
CA GLY A 56 15.23 6.34 -6.85
C GLY A 56 14.77 6.78 -5.46
N PRO A 57 15.53 6.43 -4.41
CA PRO A 57 15.29 6.91 -3.07
C PRO A 57 15.24 8.45 -2.99
N VAL A 58 14.61 8.95 -1.93
CA VAL A 58 14.55 10.39 -1.66
C VAL A 58 15.94 10.97 -1.34
N ALA A 59 16.12 12.27 -1.54
CA ALA A 59 17.35 12.93 -1.15
C ALA A 59 17.51 12.86 0.39
N GLY A 60 18.63 12.31 0.87
CA GLY A 60 18.86 12.09 2.30
C GLY A 60 18.25 10.81 2.87
N ASP A 61 17.77 9.90 2.01
CA ASP A 61 17.34 8.55 2.39
C ASP A 61 18.35 7.89 3.34
N SER A 62 17.85 7.48 4.50
CA SER A 62 18.65 6.88 5.55
C SER A 62 17.73 6.29 6.62
N THR A 63 18.24 5.34 7.39
CA THR A 63 17.53 4.77 8.54
C THR A 63 17.03 5.85 9.49
N ALA A 64 17.84 6.88 9.76
CA ALA A 64 17.48 7.98 10.64
C ALA A 64 16.32 8.82 10.07
N TRP A 65 16.36 9.11 8.76
CA TRP A 65 15.30 9.87 8.10
C TRP A 65 13.96 9.11 8.12
N ALA A 66 13.94 7.85 7.69
CA ALA A 66 12.73 7.04 7.70
C ALA A 66 12.21 6.77 9.11
N GLN A 67 13.10 6.53 10.09
CA GLN A 67 12.70 6.40 11.49
C GLN A 67 12.09 7.71 12.02
N GLY A 68 12.61 8.86 11.58
CA GLY A 68 12.02 10.17 11.86
C GLY A 68 10.58 10.27 11.35
N ARG A 69 10.34 9.91 10.08
CA ARG A 69 8.99 9.89 9.48
C ARG A 69 8.04 8.97 10.24
N VAL A 70 8.47 7.74 10.54
CA VAL A 70 7.69 6.77 11.34
C VAL A 70 7.37 7.35 12.72
N THR A 71 8.35 7.93 13.40
CA THR A 71 8.17 8.52 14.73
C THR A 71 7.15 9.67 14.71
N SER A 72 7.25 10.56 13.72
CA SER A 72 6.30 11.66 13.53
C SER A 72 4.88 11.17 13.22
N ALA A 73 4.74 10.14 12.38
CA ALA A 73 3.44 9.51 12.11
C ALA A 73 2.79 8.94 13.39
N LEU A 74 3.55 8.17 14.16
CA LEU A 74 3.08 7.58 15.42
C LEU A 74 2.73 8.64 16.49
N ALA A 75 3.50 9.74 16.54
CA ALA A 75 3.17 10.87 17.39
C ALA A 75 1.85 11.55 16.97
N ALA A 76 1.58 11.67 15.65
CA ALA A 76 0.32 12.23 15.16
C ALA A 76 -0.90 11.34 15.53
N PHE A 77 -0.78 10.01 15.43
CA PHE A 77 -1.83 9.09 15.93
C PHE A 77 -2.08 9.29 17.43
N THR A 78 -1.01 9.40 18.21
CA THR A 78 -1.09 9.61 19.65
C THR A 78 -1.77 10.94 19.99
N ALA A 79 -1.37 12.02 19.33
CA ALA A 79 -1.96 13.35 19.50
C ALA A 79 -3.46 13.40 19.11
N ALA A 80 -3.88 12.60 18.13
CA ALA A 80 -5.29 12.44 17.76
C ALA A 80 -6.11 11.57 18.74
N GLY A 81 -5.46 10.96 19.74
CA GLY A 81 -6.08 10.01 20.64
C GLY A 81 -6.51 8.72 19.93
N LEU A 82 -5.71 8.27 18.96
CA LEU A 82 -5.88 7.01 18.25
C LEU A 82 -4.88 5.96 18.79
N PRO A 83 -5.21 4.66 18.72
CA PRO A 83 -4.26 3.62 19.08
C PRO A 83 -3.04 3.63 18.16
N LYS A 84 -1.90 3.13 18.66
CA LYS A 84 -0.70 2.94 17.84
C LYS A 84 -0.99 1.86 16.77
N PRO A 85 -0.92 2.16 15.46
CA PRO A 85 -1.07 1.14 14.43
C PRO A 85 0.08 0.12 14.49
N THR A 86 -0.25 -1.15 14.27
CA THR A 86 0.72 -2.26 14.26
C THR A 86 1.02 -2.77 12.85
N LEU A 87 0.22 -2.37 11.86
CA LEU A 87 0.39 -2.71 10.46
C LEU A 87 0.73 -1.46 9.64
N TRP A 88 1.40 -1.67 8.51
CA TRP A 88 1.87 -0.62 7.61
C TRP A 88 1.43 -0.86 6.16
N THR A 89 1.18 0.23 5.44
CA THR A 89 1.10 0.25 3.99
C THR A 89 1.95 1.41 3.50
N THR A 90 2.89 1.16 2.62
CA THR A 90 3.78 2.19 2.08
C THR A 90 3.00 3.06 1.09
N PRO A 91 3.03 4.41 1.18
CA PRO A 91 2.49 5.29 0.15
C PRO A 91 2.94 4.85 -1.24
N HIS A 92 1.98 4.50 -2.10
CA HIS A 92 2.20 3.93 -3.44
C HIS A 92 3.16 2.73 -3.51
N TYR A 93 3.25 1.96 -2.43
CA TYR A 93 4.02 0.73 -2.31
C TYR A 93 5.52 0.82 -2.63
N ALA A 94 6.10 2.02 -2.64
CA ALA A 94 7.50 2.22 -2.99
C ALA A 94 8.30 2.89 -1.87
N ALA A 95 9.38 2.23 -1.47
CA ALA A 95 10.39 2.74 -0.55
C ALA A 95 11.76 2.13 -0.87
N SER A 96 12.82 2.74 -0.36
CA SER A 96 14.16 2.17 -0.44
C SER A 96 14.28 0.89 0.40
N ALA A 97 15.30 0.06 0.13
CA ALA A 97 15.61 -1.10 0.97
C ALA A 97 15.91 -0.70 2.43
N THR A 98 16.56 0.46 2.62
CA THR A 98 16.85 1.05 3.92
C THR A 98 15.56 1.34 4.69
N ASP A 99 14.59 1.95 4.03
CA ASP A 99 13.33 2.36 4.64
C ASP A 99 12.43 1.15 4.96
N TYR A 100 12.41 0.14 4.08
CA TYR A 100 11.71 -1.11 4.36
C TYR A 100 12.24 -1.83 5.61
N GLN A 101 13.54 -1.78 5.89
CA GLN A 101 14.10 -2.30 7.14
C GLN A 101 13.60 -1.52 8.36
N VAL A 102 13.45 -0.20 8.26
CA VAL A 102 12.84 0.62 9.32
C VAL A 102 11.38 0.21 9.53
N PHE A 103 10.61 0.03 8.47
CA PHE A 103 9.21 -0.40 8.60
C PHE A 103 9.12 -1.78 9.27
N SER A 104 9.99 -2.71 8.88
CA SER A 104 10.06 -4.04 9.48
C SER A 104 10.38 -4.01 10.98
N ALA A 105 11.15 -3.02 11.45
CA ALA A 105 11.50 -2.87 12.86
C ALA A 105 10.36 -2.23 13.70
N ASN A 106 9.44 -1.50 13.06
CA ASN A 106 8.40 -0.73 13.75
C ASN A 106 6.99 -1.34 13.64
N TYR A 107 6.74 -2.18 12.64
CA TYR A 107 5.44 -2.77 12.35
C TYR A 107 5.50 -4.29 12.28
N ALA A 108 4.43 -4.95 12.70
CA ALA A 108 4.36 -6.41 12.75
C ALA A 108 4.22 -7.02 11.35
N ALA A 109 3.53 -6.31 10.44
CA ALA A 109 3.37 -6.71 9.05
C ALA A 109 3.06 -5.51 8.15
N ARG A 110 3.25 -5.71 6.84
CA ARG A 110 2.80 -4.81 5.79
C ARG A 110 1.64 -5.40 5.00
N LEU A 111 0.68 -4.60 4.55
CA LEU A 111 -0.35 -5.00 3.59
C LEU A 111 -0.23 -4.12 2.35
N GLU A 112 0.34 -4.66 1.29
CA GLU A 112 0.69 -3.93 0.07
C GLU A 112 1.18 -4.90 -1.01
N ARG A 113 1.21 -4.42 -2.26
CA ARG A 113 1.99 -5.04 -3.33
C ARG A 113 3.36 -4.37 -3.41
N SER A 114 4.26 -4.74 -2.50
CA SER A 114 5.58 -4.12 -2.37
C SER A 114 6.37 -4.11 -3.68
N LEU A 115 7.04 -2.99 -3.95
CA LEU A 115 8.00 -2.88 -5.03
C LEU A 115 9.41 -3.20 -4.53
N TYR A 116 10.07 -4.18 -5.16
CA TYR A 116 11.44 -4.55 -4.87
C TYR A 116 12.34 -4.12 -6.02
N PHE A 117 13.20 -3.15 -5.74
CA PHE A 117 14.09 -2.54 -6.73
C PHE A 117 15.34 -3.38 -6.97
N SER A 118 15.89 -3.28 -8.17
CA SER A 118 17.09 -4.01 -8.57
C SER A 118 18.26 -3.66 -7.66
N GLY A 119 19.05 -4.68 -7.30
CA GLY A 119 20.18 -4.53 -6.38
C GLY A 119 19.87 -4.86 -4.92
N THR A 120 18.61 -5.04 -4.51
CA THR A 120 18.26 -5.35 -3.11
C THR A 120 19.02 -6.55 -2.52
N LEU A 121 19.21 -7.62 -3.31
CA LEU A 121 19.93 -8.83 -2.85
C LEU A 121 21.40 -8.84 -3.26
N SER A 122 21.73 -8.27 -4.42
CA SER A 122 23.06 -8.38 -5.01
C SER A 122 23.98 -7.20 -4.67
N GLY A 123 23.44 -6.09 -4.17
CA GLY A 123 24.13 -4.79 -4.09
C GLY A 123 24.36 -4.12 -5.44
N ASN A 124 24.07 -4.81 -6.55
CA ASN A 124 24.29 -4.33 -7.92
C ASN A 124 22.95 -3.91 -8.52
N SER A 125 22.65 -2.60 -8.46
CA SER A 125 21.43 -2.06 -9.06
C SER A 125 21.58 -1.93 -10.58
N ALA A 126 20.52 -2.30 -11.30
CA ALA A 126 20.36 -2.08 -12.73
C ALA A 126 19.66 -0.74 -13.04
N GLY A 127 19.34 0.04 -12.01
CA GLY A 127 18.69 1.34 -12.12
C GLY A 127 17.47 1.47 -11.20
N PRO A 128 17.03 2.71 -10.92
CA PRO A 128 15.94 2.98 -9.98
C PRO A 128 14.56 2.61 -10.52
N ASN A 129 14.39 2.55 -11.84
CA ASN A 129 13.13 2.16 -12.49
C ASN A 129 13.10 0.67 -12.89
N VAL A 130 14.02 -0.15 -12.34
CA VAL A 130 14.04 -1.60 -12.57
C VAL A 130 13.63 -2.28 -11.28
N PHE A 131 12.40 -2.79 -11.23
CA PHE A 131 11.82 -3.38 -10.04
C PHE A 131 10.85 -4.51 -10.39
N ILE A 132 10.46 -5.26 -9.37
CA ILE A 132 9.29 -6.15 -9.43
C ILE A 132 8.24 -5.66 -8.44
N GLY A 133 6.99 -5.57 -8.89
CA GLY A 133 5.84 -5.48 -7.99
C GLY A 133 5.45 -6.90 -7.60
N GLN A 134 5.77 -7.31 -6.37
CA GLN A 134 5.67 -8.72 -6.02
C GLN A 134 4.22 -9.10 -5.71
N PHE A 135 3.63 -9.93 -6.57
CA PHE A 135 2.32 -10.50 -6.37
C PHE A 135 2.41 -11.78 -5.54
N PHE A 136 1.59 -11.89 -4.49
CA PHE A 136 1.38 -13.12 -3.75
C PHE A 136 -0.11 -13.34 -3.45
N PRO A 137 -0.63 -14.57 -3.63
CA PRO A 137 -1.98 -14.92 -3.19
C PRO A 137 -2.05 -15.35 -1.72
N TYR A 138 -0.95 -15.26 -0.95
CA TYR A 138 -0.87 -15.68 0.44
C TYR A 138 0.15 -14.85 1.21
N VAL A 139 0.12 -14.97 2.54
CA VAL A 139 1.07 -14.29 3.44
C VAL A 139 2.48 -14.82 3.20
N VAL A 140 3.45 -13.91 3.08
CA VAL A 140 4.87 -14.26 2.93
C VAL A 140 5.75 -13.57 3.96
N ARG A 141 7.01 -14.02 4.04
CA ARG A 141 8.10 -13.21 4.56
C ARG A 141 9.00 -12.82 3.41
N ASP A 142 9.25 -11.54 3.27
CA ASP A 142 10.02 -11.02 2.16
C ASP A 142 11.52 -10.95 2.46
N VAL A 143 12.27 -10.35 1.53
CA VAL A 143 13.73 -10.18 1.61
C VAL A 143 14.19 -9.31 2.78
N TYR A 144 13.29 -8.53 3.37
CA TYR A 144 13.56 -7.74 4.59
C TYR A 144 13.11 -8.46 5.87
N SER A 145 12.72 -9.74 5.76
CA SER A 145 12.13 -10.56 6.83
C SER A 145 10.80 -10.04 7.38
N THR A 146 10.19 -9.05 6.72
CA THR A 146 8.89 -8.51 7.12
C THR A 146 7.79 -9.51 6.76
N LYS A 147 6.79 -9.66 7.63
CA LYS A 147 5.54 -10.34 7.26
C LYS A 147 4.79 -9.45 6.27
N VAL A 148 4.46 -9.95 5.09
CA VAL A 148 3.69 -9.22 4.07
C VAL A 148 2.38 -9.95 3.83
N LEU A 149 1.29 -9.24 4.12
CA LEU A 149 -0.07 -9.61 3.79
C LEU A 149 -0.36 -9.21 2.35
N PRO A 150 -1.05 -10.05 1.57
CA PRO A 150 -1.25 -9.77 0.16
C PRO A 150 -2.17 -8.57 -0.06
N GLU A 151 -1.82 -7.69 -1.00
CA GLU A 151 -2.73 -6.88 -1.80
C GLU A 151 -2.58 -7.37 -3.24
N ASN A 152 -3.63 -7.98 -3.79
CA ASN A 152 -3.46 -8.82 -4.97
C ASN A 152 -4.60 -8.74 -5.99
N ILE A 153 -5.76 -8.19 -5.65
CA ILE A 153 -6.82 -7.99 -6.64
C ILE A 153 -6.96 -6.53 -7.09
N GLY A 154 -6.19 -5.59 -6.52
CA GLY A 154 -6.15 -4.17 -6.87
C GLY A 154 -7.22 -3.35 -6.16
N ASN A 155 -7.73 -2.33 -6.84
CA ASN A 155 -8.77 -1.46 -6.33
C ASN A 155 -9.72 -1.01 -7.44
N TYR A 156 -10.86 -0.46 -7.03
CA TYR A 156 -11.79 0.21 -7.93
C TYR A 156 -11.18 1.53 -8.42
N GLU A 157 -11.05 1.66 -9.75
CA GLU A 157 -10.57 2.83 -10.46
C GLU A 157 -11.43 2.98 -11.73
N PRO A 158 -12.52 3.75 -11.73
CA PRO A 158 -13.48 3.76 -12.82
C PRO A 158 -12.99 4.44 -14.10
N ASP A 159 -11.89 5.17 -14.00
CA ASP A 159 -11.31 5.95 -15.08
C ASP A 159 -9.93 5.39 -15.44
N ALA A 160 -9.56 5.51 -16.71
CA ALA A 160 -8.22 5.17 -17.15
C ALA A 160 -7.23 6.23 -16.63
N TYR A 161 -6.06 5.79 -16.16
CA TYR A 161 -5.05 6.71 -15.63
C TYR A 161 -3.64 6.15 -15.76
N ASN A 162 -2.66 6.99 -16.16
CA ASN A 162 -1.27 6.61 -16.39
C ASN A 162 -1.11 5.31 -17.21
N ASN A 163 -1.81 5.21 -18.34
CA ASN A 163 -1.88 4.01 -19.20
C ASN A 163 -2.48 2.74 -18.56
N HIS A 164 -3.11 2.82 -17.38
CA HIS A 164 -3.86 1.71 -16.79
C HIS A 164 -5.33 1.79 -17.21
N PRO A 165 -5.95 0.67 -17.64
CA PRO A 165 -7.37 0.66 -17.96
C PRO A 165 -8.22 0.82 -16.69
N PRO A 166 -9.48 1.26 -16.82
CA PRO A 166 -10.43 1.24 -15.72
C PRO A 166 -10.51 -0.15 -15.07
N ARG A 167 -10.71 -0.16 -13.75
CA ARG A 167 -10.97 -1.34 -12.94
C ARG A 167 -12.29 -1.19 -12.20
N LEU A 168 -13.26 -1.98 -12.63
CA LEU A 168 -14.62 -2.01 -12.10
C LEU A 168 -14.80 -3.18 -11.13
N PRO A 169 -15.92 -3.26 -10.38
CA PRO A 169 -16.17 -4.37 -9.47
C PRO A 169 -16.01 -5.74 -10.12
N ALA A 170 -16.46 -5.90 -11.37
CA ALA A 170 -16.34 -7.14 -12.12
C ALA A 170 -14.88 -7.60 -12.30
N ASP A 171 -13.93 -6.68 -12.46
CA ASP A 171 -12.51 -7.00 -12.64
C ASP A 171 -11.87 -7.48 -11.33
N LEU A 172 -12.26 -6.88 -10.20
CA LEU A 172 -11.82 -7.31 -8.87
C LEU A 172 -12.40 -8.69 -8.53
N ILE A 173 -13.68 -8.91 -8.82
CA ILE A 173 -14.35 -10.21 -8.62
C ILE A 173 -13.71 -11.28 -9.52
N ALA A 174 -13.38 -10.96 -10.77
CA ALA A 174 -12.69 -11.89 -11.66
C ALA A 174 -11.30 -12.26 -11.14
N SER A 175 -10.55 -11.28 -10.60
CA SER A 175 -9.25 -11.52 -9.97
C SER A 175 -9.37 -12.37 -8.71
N ALA A 176 -10.39 -12.11 -7.86
CA ALA A 176 -10.69 -12.94 -6.70
C ALA A 176 -11.05 -14.38 -7.10
N LYS A 177 -11.86 -14.56 -8.16
CA LYS A 177 -12.18 -15.89 -8.69
C LYS A 177 -10.94 -16.62 -9.19
N ALA A 178 -9.99 -15.93 -9.82
CA ALA A 178 -8.73 -16.54 -10.24
C ALA A 178 -7.89 -17.01 -9.04
N ASN A 179 -7.93 -16.29 -7.92
CA ASN A 179 -7.24 -16.69 -6.69
C ASN A 179 -7.78 -18.00 -6.08
N LEU A 180 -8.99 -18.45 -6.41
CA LEU A 180 -9.53 -19.75 -5.95
C LEU A 180 -8.71 -20.95 -6.46
N ALA A 181 -7.84 -20.76 -7.46
CA ALA A 181 -6.87 -21.78 -7.84
C ALA A 181 -5.84 -22.09 -6.73
N VAL A 182 -5.72 -21.21 -5.72
CA VAL A 182 -4.81 -21.34 -4.59
C VAL A 182 -5.62 -21.69 -3.34
N ARG A 183 -5.43 -22.91 -2.81
CA ARG A 183 -6.23 -23.47 -1.71
C ARG A 183 -6.34 -22.56 -0.46
N ASP A 184 -5.22 -21.95 -0.07
CA ASP A 184 -5.14 -21.06 1.10
C ASP A 184 -4.96 -19.60 0.66
N GLY A 185 -5.53 -19.27 -0.51
CA GLY A 185 -5.42 -17.98 -1.15
C GLY A 185 -6.27 -16.90 -0.46
N VAL A 186 -5.72 -15.71 -0.33
CA VAL A 186 -6.41 -14.51 0.14
C VAL A 186 -6.73 -13.64 -1.07
N ALA A 187 -7.95 -13.13 -1.17
CA ALA A 187 -8.31 -12.07 -2.10
C ALA A 187 -8.37 -10.75 -1.32
N SER A 188 -7.50 -9.81 -1.65
CA SER A 188 -7.32 -8.58 -0.88
C SER A 188 -7.22 -7.37 -1.81
N PHE A 189 -8.06 -6.37 -1.52
CA PHE A 189 -8.20 -5.12 -2.26
C PHE A 189 -8.22 -3.93 -1.32
N PHE A 190 -8.07 -2.74 -1.88
CA PHE A 190 -8.30 -1.48 -1.18
C PHE A 190 -9.37 -0.65 -1.88
N TYR A 191 -9.94 0.32 -1.15
CA TYR A 191 -10.99 1.18 -1.66
C TYR A 191 -10.84 2.58 -1.09
N HIS A 192 -10.82 3.60 -1.95
CA HIS A 192 -10.70 4.97 -1.51
C HIS A 192 -12.05 5.54 -1.06
N PRO A 193 -12.10 6.28 0.07
CA PRO A 193 -13.37 6.72 0.66
C PRO A 193 -14.07 7.83 -0.14
N TYR A 194 -13.41 8.42 -1.14
CA TYR A 194 -14.02 9.42 -2.02
C TYR A 194 -14.87 8.81 -3.14
N PHE A 195 -14.74 7.51 -3.41
CA PHE A 195 -15.59 6.84 -4.38
C PHE A 195 -17.00 6.56 -3.80
N PRO A 196 -18.04 6.46 -4.64
CA PRO A 196 -19.39 6.09 -4.21
C PRO A 196 -19.40 4.75 -3.47
N THR A 197 -20.41 4.51 -2.61
CA THR A 197 -20.48 3.25 -1.85
C THR A 197 -21.04 2.08 -2.65
N GLN A 198 -21.72 2.33 -3.77
CA GLN A 198 -22.36 1.29 -4.58
C GLN A 198 -21.35 0.29 -5.19
N PRO A 199 -20.24 0.72 -5.85
CA PRO A 199 -19.24 -0.21 -6.37
C PRO A 199 -18.55 -1.04 -5.28
N LEU A 200 -18.36 -0.46 -4.08
CA LEU A 200 -17.83 -1.20 -2.94
C LEU A 200 -18.76 -2.35 -2.52
N LYS A 201 -20.08 -2.09 -2.46
CA LYS A 201 -21.08 -3.13 -2.17
C LYS A 201 -21.05 -4.24 -3.21
N GLU A 202 -21.08 -3.88 -4.49
CA GLU A 202 -21.01 -4.85 -5.59
C GLU A 202 -19.75 -5.72 -5.54
N THR A 203 -18.61 -5.12 -5.21
CA THR A 203 -17.34 -5.83 -5.05
C THR A 203 -17.39 -6.81 -3.88
N ILE A 204 -17.89 -6.37 -2.72
CA ILE A 204 -18.04 -7.21 -1.52
C ILE A 204 -18.99 -8.38 -1.80
N ASP A 205 -20.21 -8.09 -2.27
CA ASP A 205 -21.24 -9.10 -2.55
C ASP A 205 -20.73 -10.14 -3.58
N GLY A 206 -20.03 -9.69 -4.61
CA GLY A 206 -19.45 -10.57 -5.63
C GLY A 206 -18.31 -11.45 -5.11
N ILE A 207 -17.46 -10.92 -4.23
CA ILE A 207 -16.40 -11.70 -3.57
C ILE A 207 -17.01 -12.74 -2.61
N GLU A 208 -18.00 -12.37 -1.81
CA GLU A 208 -18.70 -13.31 -0.92
C GLU A 208 -19.44 -14.41 -1.70
N ALA A 209 -20.04 -14.08 -2.84
CA ALA A 209 -20.70 -15.05 -3.72
C ALA A 209 -19.74 -16.11 -4.30
N LEU A 210 -18.42 -15.83 -4.33
CA LEU A 210 -17.39 -16.80 -4.69
C LEU A 210 -17.02 -17.75 -3.54
N GLY A 211 -17.57 -17.54 -2.34
CA GLY A 211 -17.31 -18.34 -1.14
C GLY A 211 -16.21 -17.78 -0.23
N TYR A 212 -15.70 -16.57 -0.49
CA TYR A 212 -14.79 -15.89 0.43
C TYR A 212 -15.51 -15.41 1.69
N ALA A 213 -14.76 -15.31 2.78
CA ALA A 213 -15.18 -14.63 4.00
C ALA A 213 -14.21 -13.49 4.31
N PHE A 214 -14.74 -12.30 4.61
CA PHE A 214 -13.93 -11.18 5.07
C PHE A 214 -13.43 -11.43 6.49
N VAL A 215 -12.12 -11.34 6.68
CA VAL A 215 -11.45 -11.54 7.98
C VAL A 215 -10.59 -10.34 8.32
N SER A 216 -10.26 -10.20 9.61
CA SER A 216 -9.31 -9.18 10.04
C SER A 216 -7.93 -9.44 9.43
N PRO A 217 -7.20 -8.42 8.94
CA PRO A 217 -5.81 -8.62 8.51
C PRO A 217 -4.90 -9.12 9.64
N THR A 218 -5.28 -8.92 10.91
CA THR A 218 -4.51 -9.41 12.06
C THR A 218 -4.71 -10.90 12.36
N SER A 219 -5.66 -11.58 11.71
CA SER A 219 -5.83 -13.03 11.85
C SER A 219 -5.01 -13.83 10.83
N LEU A 220 -4.45 -13.15 9.83
CA LEU A 220 -3.50 -13.70 8.87
C LEU A 220 -2.09 -13.70 9.46
#